data_AF-A0A965KIR1-F1
#
_entry.id   AF-A0A965KIR1-F1
#
_cell.length_a   1.000
_cell.length_b   1.000
_cell.length_c   1.000
_cell.angle_alpha   90.00
_cell.angle_beta   90.00
_cell.angle_gamma   90.00
#
_symmetry.space_group_name_H-M   'P 1'
#
loop_
_entity.id
_entity.type
_entity.pdbx_description
1 polymer ?
#
loop_
_entity_poly.entity_id
_entity_poly.type
_entity_poly.pdbx_seq_one_letter_code
_entity_poly.pdbx_strand_id
1 'polypeptide(L)'
;MSFPGRVYELNTYELPRRAGEMKEYTLDLEILERVGVELMAVPVGEVIELDLRLESVTEGILATGQIYAVAKGECIRCLDP
;
A
#
# COMPACT_ATOMS: atom_id res chain seq x y z
N MET A 1 -19.76 -4.66 -2.39
CA MET A 1 -19.45 -5.54 -1.25
C MET A 1 -18.16 -5.03 -0.63
N SER A 2 -18.16 -4.66 0.65
CA SER A 2 -16.96 -4.17 1.35
C SER A 2 -16.35 -5.32 2.14
N PHE A 3 -15.06 -5.57 1.94
CA PHE A 3 -14.29 -6.53 2.71
C PHE A 3 -13.67 -5.80 3.93
N PRO A 4 -13.62 -6.40 5.12
CA PRO A 4 -12.89 -5.82 6.24
C PRO A 4 -11.41 -5.61 5.83
N GLY A 5 -10.84 -4.45 6.19
CA GLY A 5 -9.48 -4.05 5.82
C GLY A 5 -9.34 -3.36 4.44
N ARG A 6 -10.44 -3.14 3.72
CA ARG A 6 -10.41 -2.52 2.39
C ARG A 6 -10.35 -0.99 2.48
N VAL A 7 -9.14 -0.44 2.45
CA VAL A 7 -8.90 1.01 2.55
C VAL A 7 -9.12 1.73 1.21
N TYR A 8 -8.77 1.08 0.10
CA TYR A 8 -8.84 1.69 -1.24
C TYR A 8 -9.12 0.65 -2.33
N GLU A 9 -9.81 1.05 -3.40
CA GLU A 9 -10.08 0.22 -4.58
C GLU A 9 -9.62 0.95 -5.84
N LEU A 10 -8.76 0.30 -6.63
CA LEU A 10 -8.28 0.84 -7.90
C LEU A 10 -9.18 0.40 -9.04
N ASN A 11 -9.73 1.37 -9.77
CA ASN A 11 -10.45 1.09 -11.00
C ASN A 11 -9.46 0.80 -12.13
N THR A 12 -9.42 -0.46 -12.56
CA THR A 12 -8.59 -0.92 -13.68
C THR A 12 -9.32 -0.91 -15.02
N TYR A 13 -10.64 -0.75 -15.03
CA TYR A 13 -11.43 -0.73 -16.27
C TYR A 13 -11.13 0.50 -17.14
N GLU A 14 -10.79 1.61 -16.50
CA GLU A 14 -10.41 2.87 -17.16
C GLU A 14 -8.97 2.88 -17.67
N LEU A 15 -8.17 1.85 -17.38
CA LEU A 15 -6.84 1.75 -17.97
C LEU A 15 -6.99 1.62 -19.49
N PRO A 16 -6.33 2.50 -20.25
CA PRO A 16 -6.43 2.46 -21.69
C PRO A 16 -5.74 1.17 -22.21
N ARG A 17 -6.38 0.54 -23.21
CA ARG A 17 -6.20 -0.89 -23.54
C ARG A 17 -5.06 -1.16 -24.51
N ARG A 18 -4.14 -0.21 -24.72
CA ARG A 18 -2.97 -0.42 -25.58
C ARG A 18 -1.75 -0.70 -24.73
N ALA A 19 -0.91 -1.62 -25.20
CA ALA A 19 0.33 -1.98 -24.53
C ALA A 19 1.24 -0.74 -24.38
N GLY A 20 1.81 -0.56 -23.18
CA GLY A 20 2.68 0.56 -22.84
C GLY A 20 1.95 1.83 -22.37
N GLU A 21 0.61 1.82 -22.33
CA GLU A 21 -0.12 2.88 -21.63
C GLU A 21 -0.12 2.63 -20.12
N MET A 22 0.10 3.70 -19.35
CA MET A 22 0.25 3.64 -17.90
C MET A 22 -0.56 4.73 -17.21
N LYS A 23 -0.96 4.47 -15.96
CA LYS A 23 -1.59 5.42 -15.05
C LYS A 23 -0.88 5.39 -13.71
N GLU A 24 -0.55 6.57 -13.22
CA GLU A 24 0.14 6.75 -11.94
C GLU A 24 -0.85 7.26 -10.89
N TYR A 25 -0.65 6.81 -9.66
CA TYR A 25 -1.41 7.19 -8.48
C TYR A 25 -0.43 7.52 -7.37
N THR A 26 -0.65 8.66 -6.70
CA THR A 26 -0.01 9.01 -5.44
C THR A 26 -1.13 9.09 -4.40
N LEU A 27 -1.08 8.20 -3.41
CA LEU A 27 -2.16 7.99 -2.44
C LEU A 27 -1.62 8.02 -1.03
N ASP A 28 -2.36 8.70 -0.15
CA ASP A 28 -2.17 8.64 1.30
C ASP A 28 -3.28 7.77 1.88
N LEU A 29 -2.92 6.60 2.40
CA LEU A 29 -3.86 5.60 2.90
C LEU A 29 -3.80 5.51 4.42
N GLU A 30 -4.92 5.80 5.08
CA GLU A 30 -5.03 5.64 6.53
C GLU A 30 -5.13 4.16 6.91
N ILE A 31 -4.27 3.73 7.83
CA ILE A 31 -4.25 2.36 8.31
C ILE A 31 -5.44 2.09 9.24
N LEU A 32 -6.27 1.11 8.87
CA LEU A 32 -7.41 0.67 9.69
C LEU A 32 -7.06 -0.51 10.62
N GLU A 33 -5.93 -1.19 10.39
CA GLU A 33 -5.47 -2.32 11.19
C GLU A 33 -3.93 -2.37 11.27
N ARG A 34 -3.38 -2.77 12.41
CA ARG A 34 -1.91 -2.78 12.62
C ARG A 34 -1.21 -3.62 11.53
N VAL A 35 -0.24 -3.02 10.83
CA VAL A 35 0.55 -3.70 9.79
C VAL A 35 1.99 -3.92 10.26
N GLY A 36 2.43 -5.16 10.33
CA GLY A 36 3.81 -5.51 10.69
C GLY A 36 3.88 -6.72 11.61
N VAL A 37 4.98 -6.82 12.35
CA VAL A 37 5.24 -7.90 13.32
C VAL A 37 5.19 -7.36 14.74
N GLU A 38 5.24 -8.26 15.73
CA GLU A 38 5.04 -7.90 17.13
C GLU A 38 6.01 -6.84 17.66
N LEU A 39 7.28 -6.92 17.25
CA LEU A 39 8.35 -6.00 17.68
C LEU A 39 8.39 -4.68 16.90
N MET A 40 7.79 -4.64 15.71
CA MET A 40 7.84 -3.48 14.82
C MET A 40 6.65 -3.49 13.87
N ALA A 41 5.82 -2.44 13.96
CA ALA A 41 4.64 -2.32 13.13
C ALA A 41 4.27 -0.85 12.91
N VAL A 42 3.55 -0.61 11.81
CA VAL A 42 2.83 0.64 11.59
C VAL A 42 1.52 0.59 12.39
N PRO A 43 1.30 1.51 13.35
CA PRO A 43 0.09 1.51 14.16
C PRO A 43 -1.15 1.96 13.39
N VAL A 44 -2.32 1.63 13.94
CA VAL A 44 -3.63 2.08 13.41
C VAL A 44 -3.72 3.60 13.45
N GLY A 45 -4.31 4.19 12.42
CA GLY A 45 -4.47 5.64 12.26
C GLY A 45 -3.24 6.36 11.71
N GLU A 46 -2.11 5.68 11.49
CA GLU A 46 -1.00 6.24 10.71
C GLU A 46 -1.27 6.13 9.21
N VAL A 47 -0.47 6.84 8.42
CA VAL A 47 -0.59 6.89 6.96
C VAL A 47 0.47 6.03 6.28
N ILE A 48 0.06 5.30 5.26
CA ILE A 48 0.93 4.72 4.24
C ILE A 48 0.89 5.61 3.00
N GLU A 49 2.06 6.07 2.56
CA GLU A 49 2.23 6.74 1.27
C GLU A 49 2.47 5.67 0.20
N LEU A 50 1.73 5.74 -0.89
CA LEU A 50 1.79 4.81 -2.01
C LEU A 50 1.94 5.56 -3.33
N ASP A 51 3.09 5.38 -3.97
CA ASP A 51 3.29 5.72 -5.37
C ASP A 51 3.11 4.46 -6.21
N LEU A 52 2.03 4.40 -6.98
CA LEU A 52 1.63 3.22 -7.75
C LEU A 52 1.53 3.54 -9.23
N ARG A 53 2.19 2.74 -10.05
CA ARG A 53 2.05 2.70 -11.50
C ARG A 53 1.29 1.44 -11.91
N LEU A 54 0.20 1.64 -12.65
CA LEU A 54 -0.51 0.58 -13.36
C LEU A 54 -0.17 0.67 -14.84
N GLU A 55 0.20 -0.45 -15.46
CA GLU A 55 0.58 -0.53 -16.87
C GLU A 55 -0.18 -1.65 -17.58
N SER A 56 -0.76 -1.35 -18.74
CA SER A 56 -1.40 -2.35 -19.59
C SER A 56 -0.34 -3.21 -20.28
N VAL A 57 -0.36 -4.52 -20.00
CA VAL A 57 0.54 -5.53 -20.60
C VAL A 57 -0.26 -6.52 -21.45
N THR A 58 0.42 -7.34 -22.25
CA THR A 58 -0.22 -8.28 -23.19
C THR A 58 -1.27 -9.17 -22.51
N GLU A 59 -1.00 -9.61 -21.29
CA GLU A 59 -1.88 -10.49 -20.51
C GLU A 59 -2.33 -9.83 -19.19
N GLY A 60 -2.86 -8.60 -19.29
CA GLY A 60 -3.53 -7.93 -18.17
C GLY A 60 -2.87 -6.62 -17.77
N ILE A 61 -2.69 -6.41 -16.47
CA ILE A 61 -2.21 -5.15 -15.90
C ILE A 61 -1.07 -5.46 -14.91
N LEU A 62 0.07 -4.81 -15.12
CA LEU A 62 1.18 -4.80 -14.17
C LEU A 62 0.99 -3.65 -13.18
N ALA A 63 0.93 -3.98 -11.89
CA ALA A 63 0.96 -3.01 -10.80
C ALA A 63 2.36 -2.96 -10.20
N THR A 64 3.00 -1.80 -10.21
CA THR A 64 4.32 -1.57 -9.63
C THR A 64 4.24 -0.36 -8.72
N GLY A 65 4.66 -0.47 -7.47
CA GLY A 65 4.59 0.66 -6.57
C GLY A 65 5.71 0.70 -5.54
N GLN A 66 5.90 1.89 -4.99
CA GLN A 66 6.74 2.14 -3.82
C GLN A 66 5.83 2.51 -2.66
N ILE A 67 6.17 1.96 -1.49
CA ILE A 67 5.39 2.14 -0.28
C ILE A 67 6.31 2.74 0.77
N TYR A 68 5.85 3.80 1.42
CA TYR A 68 6.51 4.39 2.57
C TYR A 68 5.55 4.44 3.76
N ALA A 69 6.08 4.10 4.94
CA ALA A 69 5.31 4.12 6.18
C ALA A 69 6.25 4.24 7.38
N VAL A 70 5.75 4.80 8.48
CA VAL A 70 6.50 4.92 9.73
C VAL A 70 6.13 3.78 10.66
N ALA A 71 7.02 2.81 10.79
CA ALA A 71 6.87 1.73 11.77
C ALA A 71 7.42 2.17 13.14
N LYS A 72 6.67 1.86 14.20
CA LYS A 72 7.13 1.98 15.60
C LYS A 72 7.55 0.60 16.07
N GLY A 73 8.69 0.52 16.73
CA GLY A 73 9.21 -0.72 17.28
C GLY A 73 10.03 -0.48 18.54
N GLU A 74 10.18 -1.54 19.33
CA GLU A 74 10.91 -1.51 20.58
C GLU A 74 12.25 -2.23 20.44
N CYS A 75 13.32 -1.63 20.97
CA CYS A 75 14.64 -2.24 20.95
C CYS A 75 14.74 -3.28 22.08
N ILE A 76 14.76 -4.56 21.73
CA ILE A 76 14.91 -5.66 22.70
C ILE A 76 16.20 -5.61 23.53
N ARG A 77 17.21 -4.84 23.11
CA ARG A 77 18.46 -4.66 23.86
C ARG A 77 18.37 -3.53 24.89
N CYS A 78 17.43 -2.61 24.73
CA CYS A 78 17.26 -1.41 25.56
C CYS A 78 15.98 -1.45 26.39
N LEU A 79 15.17 -2.51 26.26
CA LEU A 79 14.07 -2.79 27.16
C LEU A 79 14.66 -3.10 28.54
N ASP A 80 14.64 -2.12 29.43
CA ASP A 80 14.84 -2.37 30.86
C ASP A 80 13.72 -3.31 31.35
N PRO A 81 14.05 -4.34 32.14
CA PRO A 81 13.10 -5.35 32.60
C PRO A 81 12.02 -4.81 33.54
#